data_AF-A0A9D8SZR1-F1
#
_entry.id   AF-A0A9D8SZR1-F1
#
_cell.length_a   1.000
_cell.length_b   1.000
_cell.length_c   1.000
_cell.angle_alpha   90.00
_cell.angle_beta   90.00
_cell.angle_gamma   90.00
#
_symmetry.space_group_name_H-M   'P 1'
#
loop_
_entity.id
_entity.type
_entity.pdbx_description
1 polymer ?
#
loop_
_entity_poly.entity_id
_entity_poly.type
_entity_poly.pdbx_seq_one_letter_code
_entity_poly.pdbx_strand_id
1 'polypeptide(L)'
;LTDVPCSGEGMFRKDDQAVEHWNLGNVEMCAARQREILQAVWPRLRPGGCLIYSTCTFNTAENEENIAWIASHLGADVLSVDTEKLLGKSFNDLGITPSLKGDLPSARFMFHRSRGEGLFMALLQKFSDHEAAASRQSKWSVKTCKMPEPAQRILQSSDDFVCVEVAGRYHAMSAEVLALYDGLAKSKVRMHQAGIALGEIKGKDFIPDAALALSLALKQDAVSLASVDKEKALSSLRREAIVLDANVPRGYAILQYEGQNLGWIKNLGNRANNLYPNEWRIRKL
;
A
#
# COMPACT_ATOMS: atom_id res chain seq x y z
N LEU A 1 5.97 0.24 -9.78
CA LEU A 1 5.39 -1.10 -10.00
C LEU A 1 4.14 -0.95 -10.83
N THR A 2 3.98 -1.75 -11.87
CA THR A 2 2.74 -1.93 -12.62
C THR A 2 2.36 -3.40 -12.55
N ASP A 3 1.48 -3.73 -11.61
CA ASP A 3 0.80 -5.01 -11.61
C ASP A 3 -0.44 -4.88 -12.49
N VAL A 4 -0.33 -5.38 -13.72
CA VAL A 4 -1.29 -5.07 -14.78
C VAL A 4 -2.40 -6.11 -14.85
N PRO A 5 -3.65 -5.70 -15.14
CA PRO A 5 -4.72 -6.65 -15.42
C PRO A 5 -4.31 -7.62 -16.52
N CYS A 6 -4.54 -8.92 -16.31
CA CYS A 6 -4.13 -9.98 -17.22
C CYS A 6 -5.19 -11.08 -17.32
N SER A 7 -4.97 -12.05 -18.20
CA SER A 7 -5.88 -13.18 -18.37
C SER A 7 -5.95 -14.14 -17.16
N GLY A 8 -5.05 -14.00 -16.19
CA GLY A 8 -5.17 -14.63 -14.87
C GLY A 8 -4.98 -16.15 -14.85
N GLU A 9 -4.18 -16.72 -15.77
CA GLU A 9 -3.92 -18.18 -15.79
C GLU A 9 -3.33 -18.72 -14.48
N GLY A 10 -2.59 -17.89 -13.73
CA GLY A 10 -2.10 -18.22 -12.40
C GLY A 10 -3.23 -18.39 -11.36
N MET A 11 -4.43 -17.89 -11.62
CA MET A 11 -5.57 -18.03 -10.70
C MET A 11 -6.35 -19.33 -10.87
N PHE A 12 -6.09 -20.12 -11.92
CA PHE A 12 -6.86 -21.34 -12.26
C PHE A 12 -6.92 -22.38 -11.13
N ARG A 13 -5.90 -22.44 -10.26
CA ARG A 13 -5.88 -23.37 -9.12
C ARG A 13 -6.76 -22.94 -7.94
N LYS A 14 -7.22 -21.69 -7.92
CA LYS A 14 -7.95 -21.06 -6.81
C LYS A 14 -9.33 -20.55 -7.18
N ASP A 15 -9.58 -20.29 -8.46
CA ASP A 15 -10.78 -19.63 -8.94
C ASP A 15 -11.26 -20.27 -10.24
N ASP A 16 -12.32 -21.08 -10.15
CA ASP A 16 -12.93 -21.73 -11.31
C ASP A 16 -13.47 -20.72 -12.32
N GLN A 17 -13.89 -19.52 -11.87
CA GLN A 17 -14.36 -18.47 -12.79
C GLN A 17 -13.22 -17.93 -13.65
N ALA A 18 -11.97 -17.97 -13.18
CA ALA A 18 -10.83 -17.56 -13.99
C ALA A 18 -10.67 -18.49 -15.21
N VAL A 19 -10.96 -19.78 -15.05
CA VAL A 19 -10.92 -20.77 -16.14
C VAL A 19 -12.04 -20.50 -17.14
N GLU A 20 -13.27 -20.24 -16.67
CA GLU A 20 -14.44 -19.98 -17.53
C GLU A 20 -14.28 -18.74 -18.42
N HIS A 21 -13.67 -17.68 -17.89
CA HIS A 21 -13.46 -16.43 -18.64
C HIS A 21 -12.25 -16.46 -19.57
N TRP A 22 -11.40 -17.49 -19.48
CA TRP A 22 -10.18 -17.54 -20.28
C TRP A 22 -10.48 -17.96 -21.73
N ASN A 23 -9.96 -17.19 -22.68
CA ASN A 23 -9.93 -17.51 -24.10
C ASN A 23 -8.86 -16.65 -24.81
N LEU A 24 -8.50 -17.02 -26.05
CA LEU A 24 -7.48 -16.31 -26.82
C LEU A 24 -7.81 -14.83 -27.05
N GLY A 25 -9.10 -14.50 -27.27
CA GLY A 25 -9.53 -13.11 -27.42
C GLY A 25 -9.30 -12.29 -26.14
N ASN A 26 -9.49 -12.90 -24.96
CA ASN A 26 -9.19 -12.25 -23.68
C ASN A 26 -7.67 -12.01 -23.51
N VAL A 27 -6.83 -12.96 -23.91
CA VAL A 27 -5.36 -12.82 -23.88
C VAL A 27 -4.92 -11.65 -24.75
N GLU A 28 -5.41 -11.56 -25.98
CA GLU A 28 -5.10 -10.45 -26.90
C GLU A 28 -5.58 -9.09 -26.36
N MET A 29 -6.80 -9.05 -25.82
CA MET A 29 -7.37 -7.84 -25.22
C MET A 29 -6.55 -7.39 -24.01
N CYS A 30 -6.18 -8.31 -23.10
CA CYS A 30 -5.31 -8.00 -21.98
C CYS A 30 -3.94 -7.51 -22.44
N ALA A 31 -3.29 -8.19 -23.40
CA ALA A 31 -2.00 -7.78 -23.92
C ALA A 31 -2.03 -6.35 -24.50
N ALA A 32 -3.07 -6.00 -25.26
CA ALA A 32 -3.27 -4.64 -25.78
C ALA A 32 -3.50 -3.63 -24.66
N ARG A 33 -4.37 -3.95 -23.69
CA ARG A 33 -4.67 -3.09 -22.53
C ARG A 33 -3.43 -2.81 -21.67
N GLN A 34 -2.56 -3.80 -21.50
CA GLN A 34 -1.30 -3.66 -20.79
C GLN A 34 -0.42 -2.61 -21.47
N ARG A 35 -0.32 -2.63 -22.81
CA ARG A 35 0.42 -1.61 -23.57
C ARG A 35 -0.16 -0.21 -23.36
N GLU A 36 -1.48 -0.04 -23.38
CA GLU A 36 -2.14 1.25 -23.09
C GLU A 36 -1.77 1.78 -21.70
N ILE A 37 -1.81 0.92 -20.68
CA ILE A 37 -1.43 1.27 -19.31
C ILE A 37 0.04 1.71 -19.27
N LEU A 38 0.92 0.96 -19.91
CA LEU A 38 2.35 1.26 -19.92
C LEU A 38 2.66 2.55 -20.67
N GLN A 39 1.97 2.85 -21.77
CA GLN A 39 2.06 4.14 -22.47
C GLN A 39 1.65 5.32 -21.58
N ALA A 40 0.63 5.14 -20.74
CA ALA A 40 0.18 6.19 -19.82
C ALA A 40 1.14 6.39 -18.63
N VAL A 41 1.73 5.29 -18.12
CA VAL A 41 2.59 5.30 -16.93
C VAL A 41 4.03 5.71 -17.26
N TRP A 42 4.59 5.25 -18.39
CA TRP A 42 5.99 5.45 -18.75
C TRP A 42 6.48 6.91 -18.77
N PRO A 43 5.69 7.89 -19.25
CA PRO A 43 6.06 9.30 -19.17
C PRO A 43 6.19 9.83 -17.74
N ARG A 44 5.52 9.20 -16.76
CA ARG A 44 5.56 9.58 -15.34
C ARG A 44 6.75 9.00 -14.59
N LEU A 45 7.43 8.01 -15.15
CA LEU A 45 8.67 7.50 -14.61
C LEU A 45 9.77 8.54 -14.83
N ARG A 46 10.43 8.95 -13.74
CA ARG A 46 11.58 9.86 -13.83
C ARG A 46 12.71 9.22 -14.67
N PRO A 47 13.51 10.03 -15.38
CA PRO A 47 14.71 9.52 -16.06
C PRO A 47 15.62 8.74 -15.09
N GLY A 48 16.16 7.60 -15.54
CA GLY A 48 16.93 6.66 -14.72
C GLY A 48 16.12 5.86 -13.70
N GLY A 49 14.81 6.12 -13.58
CA GLY A 49 13.91 5.40 -12.69
C GLY A 49 13.61 3.98 -13.17
N CYS A 50 13.31 3.10 -12.22
CA CYS A 50 12.94 1.72 -12.49
C CYS A 50 11.42 1.49 -12.36
N LEU A 51 10.90 0.61 -13.20
CA LEU A 51 9.53 0.14 -13.19
C LEU A 51 9.54 -1.39 -13.24
N ILE A 52 8.87 -2.00 -12.26
CA ILE A 52 8.61 -3.44 -12.27
C ILE A 52 7.30 -3.66 -13.03
N TYR A 53 7.33 -4.47 -14.07
CA TYR A 53 6.15 -5.02 -14.75
C TYR A 53 5.84 -6.39 -14.18
N SER A 54 4.58 -6.65 -13.81
CA SER A 54 4.14 -7.97 -13.35
C SER A 54 2.77 -8.37 -13.87
N THR A 55 2.59 -9.67 -14.05
CA THR A 55 1.30 -10.30 -14.38
C THR A 55 1.15 -11.58 -13.55
N CYS A 56 -0.08 -12.05 -13.35
CA CYS A 56 -0.37 -13.39 -12.83
C CYS A 56 -0.81 -14.37 -13.93
N THR A 57 -0.24 -14.26 -15.13
CA THR A 57 -0.53 -15.15 -16.26
C THR A 57 0.74 -15.78 -16.85
N PHE A 58 0.62 -16.90 -17.58
CA PHE A 58 1.78 -17.64 -18.08
C PHE A 58 2.10 -17.40 -19.55
N ASN A 59 1.10 -17.09 -20.39
CA ASN A 59 1.31 -16.92 -21.83
C ASN A 59 2.37 -15.84 -22.17
N THR A 60 3.01 -15.96 -23.32
CA THR A 60 4.08 -15.04 -23.75
C THR A 60 3.55 -13.74 -24.34
N ALA A 61 2.30 -13.71 -24.81
CA ALA A 61 1.68 -12.54 -25.43
C ALA A 61 1.56 -11.38 -24.43
N GLU A 62 1.14 -11.68 -23.21
CA GLU A 62 1.04 -10.71 -22.12
C GLU A 62 2.37 -10.50 -21.38
N ASN A 63 3.35 -11.38 -21.57
CA ASN A 63 4.62 -11.35 -20.86
C ASN A 63 5.76 -10.89 -21.77
N GLU A 64 6.59 -11.80 -22.29
CA GLU A 64 7.81 -11.45 -23.03
C GLU A 64 7.55 -10.61 -24.26
N GLU A 65 6.46 -10.85 -24.98
CA GLU A 65 6.11 -10.05 -26.15
C GLU A 65 5.76 -8.61 -25.76
N ASN A 66 5.13 -8.42 -24.61
CA ASN A 66 4.91 -7.08 -24.06
C ASN A 66 6.20 -6.46 -23.53
N ILE A 67 7.12 -7.23 -22.92
CA ILE A 67 8.44 -6.71 -22.53
C ILE A 67 9.24 -6.26 -23.76
N ALA A 68 9.26 -7.07 -24.82
CA ALA A 68 9.90 -6.71 -26.08
C ALA A 68 9.26 -5.48 -26.73
N TRP A 69 7.92 -5.37 -26.66
CA TRP A 69 7.20 -4.20 -27.12
C TRP A 69 7.58 -2.94 -26.32
N ILE A 70 7.60 -3.00 -24.99
CA ILE A 70 7.98 -1.88 -24.13
C ILE A 70 9.42 -1.45 -24.44
N ALA A 71 10.36 -2.38 -24.52
CA ALA A 71 11.76 -2.08 -24.82
C ALA A 71 11.90 -1.34 -26.16
N SER A 72 11.27 -1.86 -27.21
CA SER A 72 11.35 -1.28 -28.56
C SER A 72 10.56 0.01 -28.75
N HIS A 73 9.37 0.13 -28.17
CA HIS A 73 8.46 1.25 -28.41
C HIS A 73 8.61 2.39 -27.40
N LEU A 74 8.96 2.08 -26.16
CA LEU A 74 9.10 3.06 -25.08
C LEU A 74 10.57 3.36 -24.74
N GLY A 75 11.51 2.64 -25.36
CA GLY A 75 12.95 2.82 -25.11
C GLY A 75 13.36 2.37 -23.72
N ALA A 76 12.79 1.27 -23.24
CA ALA A 76 13.12 0.71 -21.93
C ALA A 76 14.35 -0.20 -22.00
N ASP A 77 15.29 0.00 -21.09
CA ASP A 77 16.33 -0.98 -20.81
C ASP A 77 15.74 -2.08 -19.93
N VAL A 78 15.92 -3.34 -20.30
CA VAL A 78 15.44 -4.49 -19.51
C VAL A 78 16.58 -5.03 -18.67
N LEU A 79 16.44 -4.92 -17.36
CA LEU A 79 17.50 -5.25 -16.41
C LEU A 79 17.31 -6.67 -15.83
N SER A 80 18.41 -7.40 -15.71
CA SER A 80 18.43 -8.65 -14.93
C SER A 80 18.37 -8.36 -13.43
N VAL A 81 17.65 -9.21 -12.69
CA VAL A 81 17.66 -9.19 -11.22
C VAL A 81 18.72 -10.17 -10.72
N ASP A 82 19.75 -9.65 -10.06
CA ASP A 82 20.82 -10.48 -9.49
C ASP A 82 20.38 -11.05 -8.12
N THR A 83 19.72 -12.20 -8.14
CA THR A 83 19.25 -12.86 -6.91
C THR A 83 20.39 -13.45 -6.09
N GLU A 84 21.52 -13.79 -6.69
CA GLU A 84 22.67 -14.30 -5.94
C GLU A 84 23.22 -13.21 -5.03
N LYS A 85 23.40 -12.00 -5.56
CA LYS A 85 23.81 -10.86 -4.77
C LYS A 85 22.77 -10.43 -3.73
N LEU A 86 21.48 -10.48 -4.09
CA LEU A 86 20.41 -9.99 -3.21
C LEU A 86 20.01 -10.99 -2.12
N LEU A 87 20.01 -12.28 -2.43
CA LEU A 87 19.43 -13.35 -1.62
C LEU A 87 20.39 -14.50 -1.33
N GLY A 88 21.60 -14.49 -1.89
CA GLY A 88 22.56 -15.60 -1.78
C GLY A 88 22.12 -16.86 -2.53
N LYS A 89 21.18 -16.75 -3.48
CA LYS A 89 20.59 -17.89 -4.21
C LYS A 89 20.37 -17.57 -5.68
N SER A 90 20.66 -18.53 -6.56
CA SER A 90 20.39 -18.39 -7.99
C SER A 90 18.88 -18.45 -8.29
N PHE A 91 18.48 -18.06 -9.51
CA PHE A 91 17.11 -18.25 -9.98
C PHE A 91 16.66 -19.72 -9.85
N ASN A 92 17.54 -20.65 -10.21
CA ASN A 92 17.25 -22.08 -10.16
C ASN A 92 17.03 -22.58 -8.72
N ASP A 93 17.84 -22.13 -7.75
CA ASP A 93 17.67 -22.47 -6.33
C ASP A 93 16.35 -21.94 -5.74
N LEU A 94 15.82 -20.86 -6.32
CA LEU A 94 14.54 -20.25 -5.96
C LEU A 94 13.36 -20.83 -6.75
N GLY A 95 13.59 -21.75 -7.70
CA GLY A 95 12.57 -22.28 -8.59
C GLY A 95 12.02 -21.25 -9.58
N ILE A 96 12.75 -20.17 -9.82
CA ILE A 96 12.43 -19.12 -10.79
C ILE A 96 13.03 -19.53 -12.13
N THR A 97 12.23 -19.41 -13.18
CA THR A 97 12.65 -19.69 -14.56
C THR A 97 12.87 -18.38 -15.33
N PRO A 98 13.82 -18.34 -16.28
CA PRO A 98 14.00 -17.17 -17.15
C PRO A 98 12.89 -17.08 -18.20
N SER A 99 13.00 -16.08 -19.09
CA SER A 99 12.12 -15.89 -20.25
C SER A 99 11.94 -17.18 -21.07
N LEU A 100 10.71 -17.46 -21.49
CA LEU A 100 10.39 -18.58 -22.39
C LEU A 100 10.59 -18.22 -23.86
N LYS A 101 10.58 -16.91 -24.18
CA LYS A 101 10.67 -16.39 -25.55
C LYS A 101 11.57 -15.16 -25.59
N GLY A 102 12.56 -15.19 -26.47
CA GLY A 102 13.56 -14.12 -26.61
C GLY A 102 14.56 -14.07 -25.45
N ASP A 103 15.49 -13.10 -25.53
CA ASP A 103 16.66 -13.02 -24.65
C ASP A 103 16.58 -11.91 -23.59
N LEU A 104 15.48 -11.15 -23.57
CA LEU A 104 15.29 -10.07 -22.61
C LEU A 104 15.13 -10.67 -21.20
N PRO A 105 15.82 -10.14 -20.18
CA PRO A 105 15.73 -10.66 -18.81
C PRO A 105 14.31 -10.58 -18.24
N SER A 106 13.82 -11.70 -17.70
CA SER A 106 12.58 -11.74 -16.92
C SER A 106 12.61 -12.90 -15.92
N ALA A 107 11.71 -12.85 -14.94
CA ALA A 107 11.53 -13.85 -13.92
C ALA A 107 10.12 -14.47 -14.00
N ARG A 108 10.08 -15.79 -14.15
CA ARG A 108 8.85 -16.60 -14.19
C ARG A 108 8.76 -17.50 -12.98
N PHE A 109 7.71 -17.29 -12.20
CA PHE A 109 7.35 -18.09 -11.04
C PHE A 109 6.33 -19.14 -11.49
N MET A 110 6.82 -20.29 -11.94
CA MET A 110 5.97 -21.37 -12.42
C MET A 110 5.48 -22.21 -11.23
N PHE A 111 4.20 -22.56 -11.19
CA PHE A 111 3.58 -23.28 -10.06
C PHE A 111 4.21 -24.64 -9.74
N HIS A 112 4.83 -25.29 -10.73
CA HIS A 112 5.50 -26.60 -10.56
C HIS A 112 6.99 -26.48 -10.19
N ARG A 113 7.53 -25.25 -10.13
CA ARG A 113 8.94 -24.97 -9.79
C ARG A 113 9.08 -24.14 -8.52
N SER A 114 8.20 -23.17 -8.35
CA SER A 114 8.21 -22.21 -7.24
C SER A 114 6.96 -22.40 -6.37
N ARG A 115 7.08 -22.15 -5.07
CA ARG A 115 5.94 -22.19 -4.15
C ARG A 115 5.04 -20.97 -4.39
N GLY A 116 4.00 -21.14 -5.20
CA GLY A 116 3.04 -20.10 -5.53
C GLY A 116 2.03 -20.57 -6.58
N GLU A 117 1.17 -19.66 -7.00
CA GLU A 117 0.16 -19.95 -8.02
C GLU A 117 0.65 -19.68 -9.44
N GLY A 118 1.42 -18.62 -9.62
CA GLY A 118 1.92 -18.18 -10.91
C GLY A 118 2.18 -16.68 -10.95
N LEU A 119 3.34 -16.26 -11.41
CA LEU A 119 3.66 -14.85 -11.59
C LEU A 119 4.73 -14.68 -12.69
N PHE A 120 4.65 -13.58 -13.43
CA PHE A 120 5.71 -13.07 -14.28
C PHE A 120 6.17 -11.71 -13.77
N MET A 121 7.48 -11.44 -13.88
CA MET A 121 8.06 -10.15 -13.50
C MET A 121 9.20 -9.76 -14.44
N ALA A 122 9.27 -8.48 -14.82
CA ALA A 122 10.43 -7.90 -15.47
C ALA A 122 10.79 -6.53 -14.85
N LEU A 123 12.08 -6.23 -14.79
CA LEU A 123 12.59 -4.94 -14.32
C LEU A 123 12.97 -4.08 -15.52
N LEU A 124 12.33 -2.92 -15.64
CA LEU A 124 12.49 -1.99 -16.73
C LEU A 124 13.12 -0.70 -16.19
N GLN A 125 14.07 -0.13 -16.91
CA GLN A 125 14.66 1.16 -16.58
C GLN A 125 14.45 2.14 -17.73
N LYS A 126 14.08 3.37 -17.39
CA LYS A 126 13.99 4.44 -18.38
C LYS A 126 15.36 5.05 -18.59
N PHE A 127 15.84 4.98 -19.82
CA PHE A 127 17.12 5.56 -20.23
C PHE A 127 17.23 7.05 -19.82
N SER A 128 18.44 7.48 -19.43
CA SER A 128 18.74 8.88 -19.12
C SER A 128 20.23 9.18 -19.29
N ASP A 129 20.56 10.16 -20.13
CA ASP A 129 21.91 10.75 -20.23
C ASP A 129 22.12 11.92 -19.23
N HIS A 130 21.08 12.30 -18.49
CA HIS A 130 21.12 13.42 -17.56
C HIS A 130 21.03 12.94 -16.11
N GLU A 131 21.85 13.51 -15.23
CA GLU A 131 21.65 13.41 -13.78
C GLU A 131 20.24 13.89 -13.44
N ALA A 132 19.53 13.13 -12.60
CA ALA A 132 18.19 13.48 -12.17
C ALA A 132 18.18 14.90 -11.60
N ALA A 133 17.50 15.82 -12.26
CA ALA A 133 17.41 17.20 -11.79
C ALA A 133 16.88 17.20 -10.36
N ALA A 134 17.64 17.77 -9.43
CA ALA A 134 17.23 17.92 -8.05
C ALA A 134 15.88 18.65 -8.03
N SER A 135 14.86 17.99 -7.47
CA SER A 135 13.54 18.58 -7.27
C SER A 135 13.71 19.82 -6.39
N ARG A 136 13.66 21.01 -6.97
CA ARG A 136 13.56 22.26 -6.21
C ARG A 136 12.28 22.21 -5.40
N GLN A 137 12.40 22.31 -4.07
CA GLN A 137 11.24 22.47 -3.19
C GLN A 137 10.53 23.78 -3.55
N SER A 138 9.46 23.69 -4.34
CA SER A 138 8.52 24.78 -4.52
C SER A 138 7.73 24.98 -3.22
N LYS A 139 7.35 26.21 -2.90
CA LYS A 139 6.36 26.47 -1.85
C LYS A 139 5.10 25.61 -2.12
N TRP A 140 4.64 24.90 -1.09
CA TRP A 140 3.40 24.12 -1.14
C TRP A 140 2.21 25.05 -1.42
N SER A 141 1.31 24.63 -2.31
CA SER A 141 0.03 25.31 -2.52
C SER A 141 -1.06 24.84 -1.55
N VAL A 142 -0.92 23.60 -1.06
CA VAL A 142 -1.77 23.04 -0.01
C VAL A 142 -1.57 23.82 1.28
N LYS A 143 -2.69 24.22 1.90
CA LYS A 143 -2.70 24.93 3.18
C LYS A 143 -2.31 23.99 4.31
N THR A 144 -1.17 24.24 4.94
CA THR A 144 -0.75 23.55 6.16
C THR A 144 -1.36 24.20 7.39
N CYS A 145 -1.41 23.47 8.50
CA CYS A 145 -1.92 23.96 9.77
C CYS A 145 -1.03 23.53 10.94
N LYS A 146 -1.26 24.13 12.12
CA LYS A 146 -0.64 23.66 13.35
C LYS A 146 -1.24 22.30 13.71
N MET A 147 -0.40 21.34 14.07
CA MET A 147 -0.88 20.06 14.59
C MET A 147 -1.62 20.27 15.93
N PRO A 148 -2.79 19.63 16.14
CA PRO A 148 -3.46 19.67 17.43
C PRO A 148 -2.55 19.12 18.53
N GLU A 149 -2.48 19.79 19.68
CA GLU A 149 -1.60 19.41 20.79
C GLU A 149 -1.83 17.95 21.26
N PRO A 150 -3.07 17.44 21.39
CA PRO A 150 -3.28 16.02 21.74
C PRO A 150 -2.67 15.07 20.72
N ALA A 151 -2.73 15.39 19.42
CA ALA A 151 -2.13 14.58 18.36
C ALA A 151 -0.60 14.63 18.42
N GLN A 152 -0.03 15.82 18.64
CA GLN A 152 1.42 16.01 18.73
C GLN A 152 2.04 15.19 19.88
N ARG A 153 1.33 15.06 21.01
CA ARG A 153 1.79 14.28 22.18
C ARG A 153 1.85 12.77 21.91
N ILE A 154 0.95 12.25 21.07
CA ILE A 154 0.78 10.81 20.81
C ILE A 154 1.35 10.36 19.47
N LEU A 155 1.90 11.28 18.68
CA LEU A 155 2.61 11.00 17.43
C LEU A 155 4.12 11.00 17.69
N GLN A 156 4.77 9.88 17.42
CA GLN A 156 6.21 9.71 17.50
C GLN A 156 6.90 10.60 16.47
N SER A 157 7.98 11.28 16.88
CA SER A 157 8.73 12.21 16.04
C SER A 157 7.83 13.19 15.29
N SER A 158 6.88 13.80 16.01
CA SER A 158 5.85 14.66 15.41
C SER A 158 6.41 15.85 14.62
N ASP A 159 7.62 16.31 14.93
CA ASP A 159 8.31 17.38 14.20
C ASP A 159 8.76 16.97 12.78
N ASP A 160 8.83 15.67 12.48
CA ASP A 160 9.14 15.14 11.13
C ASP A 160 7.92 15.23 10.17
N PHE A 161 6.75 15.62 10.71
CA PHE A 161 5.50 15.68 9.97
C PHE A 161 4.98 17.10 9.80
N VAL A 162 4.43 17.36 8.62
CA VAL A 162 3.64 18.55 8.33
C VAL A 162 2.16 18.20 8.49
N CYS A 163 1.42 19.05 9.20
CA CYS A 163 -0.01 18.85 9.40
C CYS A 163 -0.83 19.56 8.33
N VAL A 164 -1.82 18.86 7.78
CA VAL A 164 -2.79 19.36 6.82
C VAL A 164 -4.19 19.01 7.31
N GLU A 165 -5.13 19.96 7.21
CA GLU A 165 -6.54 19.73 7.51
C GLU A 165 -7.32 19.54 6.20
N VAL A 166 -8.01 18.40 6.07
CA VAL A 166 -8.83 18.06 4.91
C VAL A 166 -10.21 17.64 5.41
N ALA A 167 -11.25 18.36 4.99
CA ALA A 167 -12.63 18.07 5.34
C ALA A 167 -12.87 17.89 6.87
N GLY A 168 -12.24 18.73 7.70
CA GLY A 168 -12.37 18.71 9.16
C GLY A 168 -11.54 17.65 9.89
N ARG A 169 -10.70 16.90 9.17
CA ARG A 169 -9.75 15.94 9.75
C ARG A 169 -8.31 16.41 9.57
N TYR A 170 -7.51 16.18 10.60
CA TYR A 170 -6.09 16.48 10.60
C TYR A 170 -5.30 15.27 10.10
N HIS A 171 -4.34 15.50 9.23
CA HIS A 171 -3.43 14.50 8.68
C HIS A 171 -1.99 14.90 8.94
N ALA A 172 -1.14 13.94 9.32
CA ALA A 172 0.30 14.10 9.37
C ALA A 172 0.93 13.52 8.09
N MET A 173 1.72 14.32 7.39
CA MET A 173 2.41 13.93 6.16
C MET A 173 3.91 14.22 6.29
N SER A 174 4.76 13.30 5.86
CA SER A 174 6.17 13.64 5.65
C SER A 174 6.30 14.68 4.53
N ALA A 175 7.44 15.36 4.44
CA ALA A 175 7.69 16.32 3.37
C ALA A 175 7.52 15.70 1.97
N GLU A 176 7.91 14.44 1.81
CA GLU A 176 7.78 13.69 0.55
C GLU A 176 6.31 13.40 0.20
N VAL A 177 5.53 12.93 1.18
CA VAL A 177 4.09 12.66 0.99
C VAL A 177 3.34 13.95 0.71
N LEU A 178 3.69 15.05 1.40
CA LEU A 178 3.09 16.36 1.16
C LEU A 178 3.38 16.85 -0.27
N ALA A 179 4.58 16.60 -0.80
CA ALA A 179 4.92 16.95 -2.18
C ALA A 179 4.05 16.23 -3.20
N LEU A 180 3.85 14.93 -3.00
CA LEU A 180 2.96 14.13 -3.84
C LEU A 180 1.52 14.62 -3.71
N TYR A 181 1.04 14.86 -2.48
CA TYR A 181 -0.29 15.36 -2.21
C TYR A 181 -0.56 16.70 -2.91
N ASP A 182 0.37 17.65 -2.82
CA ASP A 182 0.27 18.96 -3.48
C ASP A 182 0.21 18.84 -5.02
N GLY A 183 1.05 17.99 -5.61
CA GLY A 183 1.03 17.73 -7.06
C GLY A 183 -0.26 17.06 -7.54
N LEU A 184 -0.78 16.11 -6.77
CA LEU A 184 -2.03 15.40 -7.08
C LEU A 184 -3.26 16.29 -6.90
N ALA A 185 -3.29 17.12 -5.86
CA ALA A 185 -4.35 18.10 -5.62
C ALA A 185 -4.49 19.08 -6.80
N LYS A 186 -3.38 19.58 -7.34
CA LYS A 186 -3.35 20.44 -8.54
C LYS A 186 -3.91 19.74 -9.78
N SER A 187 -3.70 18.42 -9.86
CA SER A 187 -4.18 17.57 -10.96
C SER A 187 -5.64 17.14 -10.81
N LYS A 188 -6.36 17.64 -9.78
CA LYS A 188 -7.76 17.28 -9.46
C LYS A 188 -7.98 15.78 -9.29
N VAL A 189 -6.94 15.04 -8.88
CA VAL A 189 -7.08 13.63 -8.56
C VAL A 189 -7.83 13.51 -7.24
N ARG A 190 -8.89 12.69 -7.22
CA ARG A 190 -9.60 12.39 -5.97
C ARG A 190 -8.70 11.54 -5.08
N MET A 191 -8.23 12.13 -3.99
CA MET A 191 -7.43 11.43 -2.99
C MET A 191 -8.34 10.86 -1.91
N HIS A 192 -8.26 9.55 -1.70
CA HIS A 192 -9.01 8.88 -0.64
C HIS A 192 -8.31 8.99 0.72
N GLN A 193 -6.98 8.91 0.74
CA GLN A 193 -6.17 9.01 1.94
C GLN A 193 -4.79 9.58 1.58
N ALA A 194 -4.22 10.36 2.51
CA ALA A 194 -2.85 10.83 2.42
C ALA A 194 -2.28 10.98 3.83
N GLY A 195 -1.04 10.51 4.02
CA GLY A 195 -0.39 10.47 5.33
C GLY A 195 -1.18 9.67 6.37
N ILE A 196 -0.95 10.01 7.64
CA ILE A 196 -1.61 9.41 8.80
C ILE A 196 -2.78 10.31 9.18
N ALA A 197 -4.01 9.81 9.08
CA ALA A 197 -5.15 10.51 9.67
C ALA A 197 -4.97 10.53 11.20
N LEU A 198 -4.96 11.73 11.79
CA LEU A 198 -4.71 11.93 13.21
C LEU A 198 -6.01 11.93 13.99
N GLY A 199 -7.04 12.60 13.47
CA GLY A 199 -8.31 12.79 14.17
C GLY A 199 -9.04 14.06 13.76
N GLU A 200 -10.10 14.38 14.50
CA GLU A 200 -10.92 15.57 14.32
C GLU A 200 -11.20 16.23 15.67
N ILE A 201 -11.45 17.55 15.67
CA ILE A 201 -11.87 18.27 16.87
C ILE A 201 -13.39 18.38 16.85
N LYS A 202 -14.05 17.88 17.90
CA LYS A 202 -15.49 18.05 18.14
C LYS A 202 -15.71 18.74 19.48
N GLY A 203 -16.16 19.99 19.43
CA GLY A 203 -16.27 20.82 20.63
C GLY A 203 -14.89 21.05 21.26
N LYS A 204 -14.69 20.54 22.48
CA LYS A 204 -13.41 20.61 23.20
C LYS A 204 -12.58 19.33 23.08
N ASP A 205 -13.15 18.26 22.52
CA ASP A 205 -12.52 16.96 22.45
C ASP A 205 -11.77 16.79 21.12
N PHE A 206 -10.55 16.28 21.21
CA PHE A 206 -9.86 15.68 20.06
C PHE A 206 -10.25 14.20 19.99
N ILE A 207 -10.86 13.80 18.89
CA ILE A 207 -11.26 12.41 18.64
C ILE A 207 -10.19 11.81 17.72
N PRO A 208 -9.34 10.90 18.21
CA PRO A 208 -8.27 10.33 17.41
C PRO A 208 -8.82 9.37 16.35
N ASP A 209 -8.17 9.35 15.19
CA ASP A 209 -8.56 8.49 14.06
C ASP A 209 -8.01 7.07 14.24
N ALA A 210 -8.72 6.09 13.70
CA ALA A 210 -8.30 4.69 13.72
C ALA A 210 -6.94 4.49 13.03
N ALA A 211 -6.65 5.26 11.98
CA ALA A 211 -5.35 5.20 11.30
C ALA A 211 -4.18 5.50 12.24
N LEU A 212 -4.35 6.40 13.22
CA LEU A 212 -3.32 6.71 14.20
C LEU A 212 -3.10 5.56 15.18
N ALA A 213 -4.15 4.88 15.64
CA ALA A 213 -3.99 3.70 16.52
C ALA A 213 -3.21 2.56 15.84
N LEU A 214 -3.40 2.39 14.54
CA LEU A 214 -2.76 1.35 13.74
C LEU A 214 -1.41 1.79 13.14
N SER A 215 -1.01 3.05 13.35
CA SER A 215 0.21 3.59 12.80
C SER A 215 1.44 3.14 13.59
N LEU A 216 2.52 2.82 12.88
CA LEU A 216 3.84 2.61 13.47
C LEU A 216 4.42 3.90 14.07
N ALA A 217 3.91 5.07 13.66
CA ALA A 217 4.29 6.36 14.22
C ALA A 217 3.49 6.71 15.49
N LEU A 218 2.65 5.83 16.02
CA LEU A 218 2.02 6.06 17.31
C LEU A 218 3.06 5.97 18.43
N LYS A 219 3.10 7.00 19.29
CA LYS A 219 3.89 7.01 20.51
C LYS A 219 3.16 6.21 21.62
N GLN A 220 3.46 4.91 21.73
CA GLN A 220 2.73 3.99 22.62
C GLN A 220 2.86 4.33 24.12
N ASP A 221 3.99 4.89 24.56
CA ASP A 221 4.21 5.32 25.94
C ASP A 221 3.43 6.58 26.33
N ALA A 222 2.86 7.30 25.34
CA ALA A 222 2.05 8.49 25.56
C ALA A 222 0.54 8.20 25.64
N VAL A 223 0.13 6.93 25.56
CA VAL A 223 -1.29 6.53 25.53
C VAL A 223 -1.58 5.46 26.58
N SER A 224 -2.83 5.38 27.04
CA SER A 224 -3.28 4.26 27.87
C SER A 224 -3.48 3.02 27.01
N LEU A 225 -2.94 1.89 27.43
CA LEU A 225 -3.07 0.61 26.76
C LEU A 225 -3.99 -0.32 27.58
N ALA A 226 -4.84 -1.07 26.90
CA ALA A 226 -5.74 -2.04 27.49
C ALA A 226 -5.57 -3.40 26.77
N SER A 227 -4.74 -4.27 27.35
CA SER A 227 -4.54 -5.63 26.86
C SER A 227 -5.78 -6.48 27.14
N VAL A 228 -6.22 -7.25 26.15
CA VAL A 228 -7.38 -8.13 26.27
C VAL A 228 -7.09 -9.52 25.71
N ASP A 229 -7.92 -10.48 26.11
CA ASP A 229 -7.96 -11.81 25.53
C ASP A 229 -8.58 -11.81 24.12
N LYS A 230 -8.53 -12.98 23.48
CA LYS A 230 -9.03 -13.19 22.12
C LYS A 230 -10.54 -12.94 22.01
N GLU A 231 -11.31 -13.32 23.02
CA GLU A 231 -12.76 -13.18 23.01
C GLU A 231 -13.15 -11.70 22.99
N LYS A 232 -12.63 -10.91 23.94
CA LYS A 232 -12.82 -9.46 24.01
C LYS A 232 -12.28 -8.74 22.77
N ALA A 233 -11.15 -9.19 22.21
CA ALA A 233 -10.61 -8.66 20.97
C ALA A 233 -11.59 -8.84 19.81
N LEU A 234 -12.14 -10.04 19.62
CA LEU A 234 -13.12 -10.31 18.56
C LEU A 234 -14.43 -9.54 18.78
N SER A 235 -14.94 -9.47 20.01
CA SER A 235 -16.12 -8.66 20.34
C SER A 235 -15.90 -7.18 20.02
N SER A 236 -14.71 -6.65 20.33
CA SER A 236 -14.34 -5.28 19.96
C SER A 236 -14.28 -5.08 18.44
N LEU A 237 -13.66 -5.99 17.68
CA LEU A 237 -13.61 -5.91 16.22
C LEU A 237 -15.00 -6.07 15.56
N ARG A 238 -15.97 -6.65 16.27
CA ARG A 238 -17.40 -6.68 15.91
C ARG A 238 -18.16 -5.43 16.34
N ARG A 239 -17.49 -4.49 17.02
CA ARG A 239 -18.05 -3.28 17.64
C ARG A 239 -19.08 -3.56 18.73
N GLU A 240 -18.97 -4.70 19.40
CA GLU A 240 -19.79 -5.00 20.56
C GLU A 240 -19.34 -4.15 21.77
N ALA A 241 -20.23 -4.01 22.75
CA ALA A 241 -19.90 -3.29 23.98
C ALA A 241 -18.83 -4.06 24.76
N ILE A 242 -17.80 -3.36 25.19
CA ILE A 242 -16.72 -3.93 26.01
C ILE A 242 -16.66 -3.21 27.36
N VAL A 243 -16.34 -3.98 28.39
CA VAL A 243 -16.03 -3.48 29.73
C VAL A 243 -14.54 -3.68 29.95
N LEU A 244 -13.86 -2.59 30.33
CA LEU A 244 -12.43 -2.61 30.60
C LEU A 244 -12.19 -2.86 32.07
N ASP A 245 -11.00 -3.37 32.36
CA ASP A 245 -10.55 -3.58 33.73
C ASP A 245 -10.43 -2.22 34.46
N ALA A 246 -10.64 -2.24 35.77
CA ALA A 246 -10.71 -1.02 36.59
C ALA A 246 -9.40 -0.22 36.63
N ASN A 247 -8.28 -0.84 36.26
CA ASN A 247 -6.96 -0.21 36.17
C ASN A 247 -6.79 0.66 34.91
N VAL A 248 -7.64 0.52 33.89
CA VAL A 248 -7.58 1.34 32.68
C VAL A 248 -8.13 2.73 33.00
N PRO A 249 -7.35 3.82 32.82
CA PRO A 249 -7.82 5.16 33.11
C PRO A 249 -9.04 5.56 32.27
N ARG A 250 -9.83 6.53 32.77
CA ARG A 250 -10.87 7.18 31.96
C ARG A 250 -10.23 8.00 30.85
N GLY A 251 -10.89 8.05 29.69
CA GLY A 251 -10.39 8.75 28.52
C GLY A 251 -10.12 7.82 27.34
N TYR A 252 -9.29 8.26 26.41
CA TYR A 252 -8.90 7.45 25.25
C TYR A 252 -7.83 6.43 25.64
N ALA A 253 -8.06 5.19 25.25
CA ALA A 253 -7.11 4.10 25.38
C ALA A 253 -7.05 3.32 24.07
N ILE A 254 -6.00 2.52 23.89
CA ILE A 254 -5.85 1.59 22.78
C ILE A 254 -6.08 0.18 23.29
N LEU A 255 -7.00 -0.52 22.64
CA LEU A 255 -7.21 -1.93 22.89
C LEU A 255 -6.10 -2.73 22.20
N GLN A 256 -5.46 -3.65 22.93
CA GLN A 256 -4.39 -4.50 22.41
C GLN A 256 -4.70 -5.99 22.55
N TYR A 257 -4.31 -6.78 21.56
CA TYR A 257 -4.27 -8.24 21.62
C TYR A 257 -2.89 -8.70 21.16
N GLU A 258 -2.22 -9.52 21.98
CA GLU A 258 -0.85 -10.01 21.70
C GLU A 258 0.16 -8.88 21.34
N GLY A 259 0.04 -7.73 22.01
CA GLY A 259 0.89 -6.56 21.79
C GLY A 259 0.58 -5.78 20.51
N GLN A 260 -0.45 -6.17 19.75
CA GLN A 260 -0.89 -5.47 18.55
C GLN A 260 -2.06 -4.54 18.86
N ASN A 261 -2.00 -3.32 18.31
CA ASN A 261 -3.06 -2.34 18.45
C ASN A 261 -4.27 -2.73 17.60
N LEU A 262 -5.45 -2.77 18.21
CA LEU A 262 -6.71 -3.06 17.51
C LEU A 262 -7.48 -1.78 17.15
N GLY A 263 -7.38 -0.74 17.99
CA GLY A 263 -8.05 0.53 17.75
C GLY A 263 -8.34 1.30 19.04
N TRP A 264 -8.89 2.50 18.85
CA TRP A 264 -9.25 3.39 19.94
C TRP A 264 -10.54 2.96 20.65
N ILE A 265 -10.55 3.17 21.95
CA ILE A 265 -11.72 3.08 22.81
C ILE A 265 -11.76 4.30 23.72
N LYS A 266 -12.96 4.79 24.04
CA LYS A 266 -13.15 5.87 25.02
C LYS A 266 -13.76 5.28 26.28
N ASN A 267 -12.93 5.08 27.30
CA ASN A 267 -13.34 4.59 28.61
C ASN A 267 -14.08 5.68 29.39
N LEU A 268 -15.32 5.41 29.78
CA LEU A 268 -16.16 6.29 30.58
C LEU A 268 -16.25 5.82 32.05
N GLY A 269 -15.55 4.74 32.41
CA GLY A 269 -15.54 4.13 33.74
C GLY A 269 -16.49 2.94 33.84
N ASN A 270 -17.79 3.15 33.64
CA ASN A 270 -18.79 2.06 33.67
C ASN A 270 -18.98 1.35 32.33
N ARG A 271 -18.52 1.96 31.24
CA ARG A 271 -18.59 1.44 29.87
C ARG A 271 -17.47 2.03 29.04
N ALA A 272 -17.11 1.36 27.94
CA ALA A 272 -16.23 1.93 26.93
C ALA A 272 -16.98 2.09 25.60
N ASN A 273 -16.84 3.27 24.98
CA ASN A 273 -17.28 3.45 23.60
C ASN A 273 -16.19 2.90 22.68
N ASN A 274 -16.58 2.06 21.74
CA ASN A 274 -15.66 1.52 20.73
C ASN A 274 -15.60 2.45 19.50
N LEU A 275 -14.41 2.94 19.16
CA LEU A 275 -14.19 3.84 18.03
C LEU A 275 -13.71 3.11 16.76
N TYR A 276 -13.60 1.78 16.79
CA TYR A 276 -13.22 0.97 15.64
C TYR A 276 -14.18 1.22 14.45
N PRO A 277 -13.73 1.51 13.21
CA PRO A 277 -14.61 1.91 12.11
C PRO A 277 -15.75 0.93 11.83
N ASN A 278 -16.94 1.43 11.52
CA ASN A 278 -18.14 0.58 11.37
C ASN A 278 -18.09 -0.27 10.10
N GLU A 279 -17.52 0.28 9.05
CA GLU A 279 -17.23 -0.34 7.77
C GLU A 279 -16.21 -1.49 7.87
N TRP A 280 -15.38 -1.52 8.92
CA TRP A 280 -14.37 -2.57 9.14
C TRP A 280 -14.84 -3.68 10.08
N ARG A 281 -16.04 -3.55 10.65
CA ARG A 281 -16.51 -4.49 11.67
C ARG A 281 -16.60 -5.91 11.11
N ILE A 282 -16.16 -6.89 11.88
CA ILE A 282 -16.35 -8.30 11.56
C ILE A 282 -17.85 -8.59 11.57
N ARG A 283 -18.38 -9.10 10.45
CA ARG A 283 -19.81 -9.46 10.33
C ARG A 283 -20.08 -10.92 10.65
N LYS A 284 -19.12 -11.80 10.34
CA LYS A 284 -19.18 -13.26 10.57
C LYS A 284 -17.75 -13.73 10.91
N LEU A 285 -17.64 -14.62 11.90
CA LEU A 285 -16.41 -15.31 12.28
C LEU A 285 -16.25 -16.61 11.49
#